data_AF-A0A941MYW6-F1
#
_entry.id   AF-A0A941MYW6-F1
#
_cell.length_a   1.000
_cell.length_b   1.000
_cell.length_c   1.000
_cell.angle_alpha   90.00
_cell.angle_beta   90.00
_cell.angle_gamma   90.00
#
_symmetry.space_group_name_H-M   'P 1'
#
loop_
_entity.id
_entity.type
_entity.pdbx_description
1 polymer ?
#
loop_
_entity_poly.entity_id
_entity_poly.type
_entity_poly.pdbx_seq_one_letter_code
_entity_poly.pdbx_strand_id
1 'polypeptide(L)'
;MMNDRWSTLVINLATQSPILLTYLVVIVIALAKRKKHPRPSFLLVLAATVSVVLGIGYSVLNDVIFAEYRSGGMEVSRLGLLSAGLRLVSSLIRIVAVALWVAAVYVGRQPTPAEPPDEN
;
A
#
# COMPACT_ATOMS: atom_id res chain seq x y z
N MET A 1 -8.45 11.35 -28.56
CA MET A 1 -8.49 9.99 -27.99
C MET A 1 -7.27 9.64 -27.13
N MET A 2 -6.01 9.90 -27.53
CA MET A 2 -4.86 9.58 -26.65
C MET A 2 -4.70 10.54 -25.46
N ASN A 3 -5.10 11.81 -25.61
CA ASN A 3 -5.06 12.80 -24.51
C ASN A 3 -6.00 12.47 -23.34
N ASP A 4 -7.14 11.83 -23.60
CA ASP A 4 -8.18 11.59 -22.59
C ASP A 4 -7.79 10.49 -21.59
N ARG A 5 -6.97 9.52 -22.05
CA ARG A 5 -6.39 8.49 -21.20
C ARG A 5 -5.34 9.06 -20.25
N TRP A 6 -4.45 9.88 -20.77
CA TRP A 6 -3.41 10.53 -19.96
C TRP A 6 -4.00 11.47 -18.92
N SER A 7 -5.03 12.26 -19.25
CA SER A 7 -5.67 13.15 -18.27
C SER A 7 -6.34 12.36 -17.14
N THR A 8 -7.04 11.27 -17.46
CA THR A 8 -7.69 10.40 -16.47
C THR A 8 -6.67 9.76 -15.53
N LEU A 9 -5.56 9.25 -16.07
CA LEU A 9 -4.47 8.70 -15.27
C LEU A 9 -3.84 9.77 -14.37
N VAL A 10 -3.54 10.95 -14.90
CA VAL A 10 -2.97 12.04 -14.10
C VAL A 10 -3.88 12.46 -12.96
N ILE A 11 -5.21 12.55 -13.19
CA ILE A 11 -6.17 12.87 -12.14
C ILE A 11 -6.24 11.76 -11.08
N ASN A 12 -6.23 10.48 -11.50
CA ASN A 12 -6.21 9.34 -10.57
C ASN A 12 -4.90 9.29 -9.75
N LEU A 13 -3.76 9.62 -10.36
CA LEU A 13 -2.49 9.73 -9.65
C LEU A 13 -2.47 10.94 -8.72
N ALA A 14 -3.01 12.08 -9.14
CA ALA A 14 -3.06 13.30 -8.34
C ALA A 14 -3.92 13.11 -7.09
N THR A 15 -5.07 12.44 -7.21
CA THR A 15 -5.94 12.10 -6.06
C THR A 15 -5.28 11.09 -5.11
N GLN A 16 -4.39 10.24 -5.60
CA GLN A 16 -3.58 9.32 -4.78
C GLN A 16 -2.24 9.92 -4.31
N SER A 17 -1.90 11.13 -4.73
CA SER A 17 -0.62 11.76 -4.39
C SER A 17 -0.38 11.91 -2.88
N PRO A 18 -1.37 12.23 -2.02
CA PRO A 18 -1.10 12.39 -0.59
C PRO A 18 -0.67 11.08 0.08
N ILE A 19 -1.26 9.96 -0.34
CA ILE A 19 -0.93 8.66 0.24
C ILE A 19 0.40 8.11 -0.30
N LEU A 20 0.70 8.36 -1.58
CA LEU A 20 1.98 8.01 -2.17
C LEU A 20 3.13 8.80 -1.54
N LEU A 21 2.94 10.11 -1.31
CA LEU A 21 3.90 10.94 -0.59
C LEU A 21 4.13 10.42 0.83
N THR A 22 3.05 10.02 1.52
CA THR A 22 3.15 9.41 2.86
C THR A 22 4.03 8.16 2.85
N TYR A 23 3.83 7.25 1.89
CA TYR A 23 4.67 6.06 1.75
C TYR A 23 6.12 6.40 1.43
N LEU A 24 6.35 7.42 0.60
CA LEU A 24 7.69 7.87 0.25
C LEU A 24 8.43 8.43 1.47
N VAL A 25 7.76 9.24 2.29
CA VAL A 25 8.31 9.74 3.57
C VAL A 25 8.67 8.58 4.50
N VAL A 26 7.80 7.56 4.61
CA VAL A 26 8.07 6.37 5.44
C VAL A 26 9.31 5.62 4.95
N ILE A 27 9.46 5.45 3.62
CA ILE A 27 10.65 4.83 3.02
C ILE A 27 11.90 5.63 3.36
N VAL A 28 11.86 6.96 3.21
CA VAL A 28 13.00 7.84 3.51
C VAL A 28 13.41 7.74 4.98
N ILE A 29 12.45 7.79 5.90
CA ILE A 29 12.71 7.66 7.34
C ILE A 29 13.27 6.27 7.67
N ALA A 30 12.70 5.21 7.09
CA ALA A 30 13.13 3.84 7.32
C ALA A 30 14.57 3.62 6.82
N LEU A 31 14.93 4.18 5.65
CA LEU A 31 16.28 4.15 5.10
C LEU A 31 17.26 4.95 5.95
N ALA A 32 16.87 6.15 6.42
CA ALA A 32 17.70 6.98 7.28
C ALA A 32 18.03 6.28 8.62
N LYS A 33 17.08 5.54 9.20
CA LYS A 33 17.28 4.80 10.46
C LYS A 33 17.84 3.38 10.29
N ARG A 34 18.12 2.95 9.05
CA ARG A 34 18.56 1.57 8.74
C ARG A 34 19.83 1.15 9.50
N LYS A 35 20.76 2.07 9.74
CA LYS A 35 22.01 1.79 10.49
C LYS A 35 21.76 1.45 11.97
N LYS A 36 20.75 2.06 12.60
CA LYS A 36 20.47 1.90 14.04
C LYS A 36 19.56 0.69 14.30
N HIS A 37 18.60 0.43 13.42
CA HIS A 37 17.63 -0.66 13.57
C HIS A 37 17.36 -1.36 12.23
N PRO A 38 18.26 -2.25 11.76
CA PRO A 38 18.20 -2.79 10.40
C PRO A 38 16.96 -3.64 10.11
N ARG A 39 16.49 -4.42 11.10
CA ARG A 39 15.32 -5.30 10.97
C ARG A 39 14.00 -4.53 10.80
N PRO A 40 13.61 -3.60 11.71
CA PRO A 40 12.35 -2.87 11.55
C PRO A 40 12.38 -1.91 10.35
N SER A 41 13.54 -1.32 10.03
CA SER A 41 13.71 -0.52 8.82
C SER A 41 13.45 -1.32 7.54
N PHE A 42 13.92 -2.58 7.47
CA PHE A 42 13.67 -3.43 6.30
C PHE A 42 12.19 -3.77 6.14
N LEU A 43 11.50 -4.12 7.23
CA LEU A 43 10.07 -4.41 7.22
C LEU A 43 9.24 -3.19 6.78
N LEU A 44 9.58 -1.99 7.27
CA LEU A 44 8.91 -0.76 6.85
C LEU A 44 9.11 -0.45 5.36
N VAL A 45 10.35 -0.57 4.86
CA VAL A 45 10.63 -0.38 3.43
C VAL A 45 9.83 -1.38 2.61
N LEU A 46 9.89 -2.67 2.96
CA LEU A 46 9.16 -3.72 2.24
C LEU A 46 7.65 -3.42 2.20
N ALA A 47 7.05 -3.09 3.34
CA ALA A 47 5.62 -2.82 3.41
C ALA A 47 5.21 -1.55 2.66
N ALA A 48 6.03 -0.50 2.72
CA ALA A 48 5.78 0.72 1.96
C ALA A 48 5.94 0.48 0.45
N THR A 49 6.96 -0.25 0.02
CA THR A 49 7.15 -0.63 -1.39
C THR A 49 5.97 -1.46 -1.90
N VAL A 50 5.55 -2.48 -1.15
CA VAL A 50 4.35 -3.27 -1.49
C VAL A 50 3.12 -2.38 -1.62
N SER A 51 2.91 -1.44 -0.70
CA SER A 51 1.77 -0.52 -0.73
C SER A 51 1.78 0.40 -1.95
N VAL A 52 2.96 0.91 -2.34
CA VAL A 52 3.13 1.75 -3.53
C VAL A 52 2.84 0.95 -4.80
N VAL A 53 3.44 -0.24 -4.95
CA VAL A 53 3.20 -1.12 -6.10
C VAL A 53 1.72 -1.48 -6.21
N LEU A 54 1.07 -1.73 -5.07
CA LEU A 54 -0.36 -2.02 -5.04
C LEU A 54 -1.21 -0.84 -5.50
N GLY A 55 -0.89 0.37 -5.04
CA GLY A 55 -1.61 1.59 -5.41
C GLY A 55 -1.51 1.86 -6.91
N ILE A 56 -0.31 1.73 -7.48
CA ILE A 56 -0.08 1.90 -8.91
C ILE A 56 -0.79 0.80 -9.69
N GLY A 57 -0.59 -0.47 -9.32
CA GLY A 57 -1.20 -1.62 -9.98
C GLY A 57 -2.72 -1.58 -9.98
N TYR A 58 -3.33 -1.24 -8.84
CA TYR A 58 -4.78 -1.04 -8.73
C TYR A 58 -5.27 0.07 -9.67
N SER A 59 -4.56 1.20 -9.73
CA SER A 59 -4.93 2.33 -10.58
C SER A 59 -4.87 1.98 -12.05
N VAL A 60 -3.80 1.31 -12.49
CA VAL A 60 -3.61 0.88 -13.88
C VAL A 60 -4.66 -0.17 -14.27
N LEU A 61 -4.86 -1.20 -13.43
CA LEU A 61 -5.87 -2.23 -13.70
C LEU A 61 -7.28 -1.66 -13.76
N ASN A 62 -7.61 -0.73 -12.86
CA ASN A 62 -8.90 -0.07 -12.87
C ASN A 62 -9.08 0.77 -14.15
N ASP A 63 -8.07 1.52 -14.59
CA ASP A 63 -8.12 2.26 -15.85
C ASP A 63 -8.33 1.35 -17.07
N VAL A 64 -7.61 0.23 -17.14
CA VAL A 64 -7.77 -0.77 -18.21
C VAL A 64 -9.19 -1.34 -18.25
N ILE A 65 -9.73 -1.74 -17.09
CA ILE A 65 -11.10 -2.25 -16.97
C ILE A 65 -12.12 -1.20 -17.44
N PHE A 66 -11.96 0.06 -17.01
CA PHE A 66 -12.84 1.15 -17.43
C PHE A 66 -12.71 1.47 -18.92
N ALA A 67 -11.51 1.35 -19.49
CA ALA A 67 -11.31 1.58 -20.91
C ALA A 67 -12.00 0.51 -21.77
N GLU A 68 -11.95 -0.76 -21.35
CA GLU A 68 -12.63 -1.87 -22.01
C GLU A 68 -14.16 -1.76 -21.92
N TYR A 69 -14.66 -1.25 -20.78
CA TYR A 69 -16.07 -0.92 -20.65
C TYR A 69 -16.50 0.20 -21.60
N ARG A 70 -15.70 1.28 -21.70
CA ARG A 70 -16.00 2.42 -22.59
C ARG A 70 -15.94 2.07 -24.08
N SER A 71 -15.14 1.09 -24.49
CA SER A 71 -15.12 0.60 -25.87
C SER A 71 -16.33 -0.27 -26.23
N GLY A 72 -17.22 -0.54 -25.28
CA GLY A 72 -18.36 -1.44 -25.45
C GLY A 72 -17.99 -2.93 -25.41
N GLY A 73 -16.74 -3.26 -25.07
CA GLY A 73 -16.23 -4.63 -25.00
C GLY A 73 -16.67 -5.41 -23.75
N MET A 74 -17.30 -4.75 -22.77
CA MET A 74 -17.64 -5.34 -21.49
C MET A 74 -19.05 -4.98 -21.01
N GLU A 75 -19.81 -5.98 -20.59
CA GLU A 75 -21.09 -5.78 -19.92
C GLU A 75 -20.94 -5.16 -18.51
N VAL A 76 -21.92 -4.36 -18.10
CA VAL A 76 -21.96 -3.70 -16.78
C VAL A 76 -21.87 -4.70 -15.62
N SER A 77 -22.51 -5.86 -15.77
CA SER A 77 -22.48 -6.96 -14.79
C SER A 77 -21.05 -7.46 -14.53
N ARG A 78 -20.27 -7.63 -15.62
CA ARG A 78 -18.88 -8.10 -15.59
C ARG A 78 -17.94 -7.03 -15.04
N LEU A 79 -18.16 -5.76 -15.37
CA LEU A 79 -17.45 -4.63 -14.79
C LEU A 79 -17.57 -4.64 -13.26
N GLY A 80 -18.80 -4.78 -12.74
CA GLY A 80 -19.05 -4.82 -11.30
C GLY A 80 -18.30 -5.95 -10.61
N LEU A 81 -18.30 -7.15 -11.20
CA LEU A 81 -17.64 -8.32 -10.63
C LEU A 81 -16.11 -8.20 -10.64
N LEU A 82 -15.52 -7.68 -11.72
CA LEU A 82 -14.07 -7.42 -11.81
C LEU A 82 -13.63 -6.31 -10.84
N SER A 83 -14.37 -5.21 -10.75
CA SER A 83 -14.08 -4.13 -9.80
C SER A 83 -14.20 -4.61 -8.35
N ALA A 84 -15.20 -5.43 -8.03
CA ALA A 84 -15.34 -6.02 -6.69
C ALA A 84 -14.18 -6.97 -6.36
N GLY A 85 -13.82 -7.86 -7.27
CA GLY A 85 -12.68 -8.76 -7.12
C GLY A 85 -11.37 -8.00 -6.91
N LEU A 86 -11.12 -6.97 -7.72
CA LEU A 86 -9.93 -6.13 -7.61
C LEU A 86 -9.87 -5.40 -6.27
N ARG A 87 -11.01 -4.87 -5.78
CA ARG A 87 -11.10 -4.24 -4.45
C ARG A 87 -10.83 -5.22 -3.32
N LEU A 88 -11.37 -6.44 -3.40
CA LEU A 88 -11.15 -7.48 -2.40
C LEU A 88 -9.67 -7.87 -2.32
N VAL A 89 -9.02 -8.15 -3.47
CA VAL A 89 -7.60 -8.49 -3.53
C VAL A 89 -6.75 -7.33 -3.00
N SER A 90 -7.05 -6.10 -3.41
CA SER A 90 -6.35 -4.91 -2.92
C SER A 90 -6.48 -4.73 -1.41
N SER A 91 -7.66 -4.99 -0.86
CA SER A 91 -7.90 -4.93 0.60
C SER A 91 -7.10 -5.97 1.36
N LEU A 92 -7.09 -7.22 0.89
CA LEU A 92 -6.30 -8.30 1.52
C LEU A 92 -4.81 -7.97 1.57
N ILE A 93 -4.26 -7.46 0.46
CA ILE A 93 -2.84 -7.12 0.43
C ILE A 93 -2.53 -5.90 1.30
N ARG A 94 -3.45 -4.92 1.41
CA ARG A 94 -3.33 -3.82 2.37
C ARG A 94 -3.33 -4.31 3.81
N ILE A 95 -4.15 -5.29 4.17
CA ILE A 95 -4.14 -5.88 5.52
C ILE A 95 -2.76 -6.49 5.82
N VAL A 96 -2.18 -7.24 4.87
CA VAL A 96 -0.83 -7.78 5.03
C VAL A 96 0.22 -6.67 5.18
N ALA A 97 0.13 -5.60 4.38
CA ALA A 97 1.02 -4.46 4.50
C ALA A 97 0.91 -3.77 5.87
N VAL A 98 -0.30 -3.56 6.38
CA VAL A 98 -0.52 -3.00 7.73
C VAL A 98 0.01 -3.94 8.81
N ALA A 99 -0.19 -5.26 8.68
CA ALA A 99 0.38 -6.23 9.61
C ALA A 99 1.92 -6.16 9.64
N LEU A 100 2.57 -5.96 8.50
CA LEU A 100 4.02 -5.75 8.43
C LEU A 100 4.45 -4.43 9.10
N TRP A 101 3.66 -3.36 8.98
CA TRP A 101 3.92 -2.11 9.70
C TRP A 101 3.85 -2.30 11.21
N VAL A 102 2.82 -3.00 11.69
CA VAL A 102 2.66 -3.32 13.12
C VAL A 102 3.83 -4.19 13.57
N ALA A 103 4.17 -5.26 12.84
CA ALA A 103 5.31 -6.11 13.16
C ALA A 103 6.62 -5.32 13.25
N ALA A 104 6.85 -4.36 12.35
CA ALA A 104 8.02 -3.50 12.37
C ALA A 104 8.13 -2.66 13.66
N VAL A 105 7.01 -2.25 14.26
CA VAL A 105 7.01 -1.52 15.54
C VAL A 105 7.46 -2.42 16.70
N TYR A 106 7.07 -3.69 16.72
CA TYR A 106 7.34 -4.60 17.83
C TYR A 106 8.68 -5.33 17.73
N VAL A 107 9.23 -5.53 16.53
CA VAL A 107 10.52 -6.25 16.31
C VAL A 107 11.72 -5.60 17.02
N GLY A 108 11.62 -4.32 17.41
CA GLY A 108 12.69 -3.61 18.14
C GLY A 108 12.50 -3.50 19.66
N ARG A 109 11.37 -3.96 20.21
CA ARG A 109 11.09 -3.84 21.65
C ARG A 109 11.73 -5.02 22.39
N GLN A 110 12.71 -4.73 23.23
CA GLN A 110 13.19 -5.71 24.21
C GLN A 110 12.08 -5.90 25.27
N PRO A 111 11.82 -7.14 25.74
CA PRO A 111 10.90 -7.35 26.84
C PRO A 111 11.45 -6.60 28.06
N THR A 112 10.68 -5.68 28.61
CA THR A 112 11.00 -5.05 29.90
C THR A 112 11.11 -6.20 30.92
N PRO A 113 12.26 -6.39 31.57
CA PRO A 113 12.39 -7.37 32.65
C PRO A 113 11.30 -7.07 33.69
N ALA A 114 10.52 -8.07 34.06
CA ALA A 114 9.55 -7.91 35.13
C ALA A 114 10.30 -7.45 36.38
N GLU A 115 9.86 -6.32 36.96
CA GLU A 115 10.40 -5.81 38.21
C GLU A 115 10.23 -6.93 39.26
N PRO A 116 11.31 -7.32 39.96
CA PRO A 116 11.22 -8.38 40.96
C PRO A 116 10.20 -7.99 42.03
N PRO A 117 9.39 -8.94 42.52
CA PRO A 117 8.40 -8.65 43.54
C PRO A 117 9.12 -8.05 44.76
N ASP A 118 8.66 -6.90 45.23
CA ASP A 118 9.12 -6.28 46.46
C ASP A 118 8.90 -7.27 47.62
N GLU A 119 9.98 -7.88 48.10
CA GLU A 119 9.99 -8.69 49.31
C GLU A 119 9.79 -7.74 50.51
N ASN A 120 8.54 -7.64 50.98
CA ASN A 120 8.18 -7.06 52.28
C ASN A 120 8.13 -8.14 53.37
#